data_AF-A0A645ENN2-F1
#
_entry.id   AF-A0A645ENN2-F1
#
_cell.length_a   1.000
_cell.length_b   1.000
_cell.length_c   1.000
_cell.angle_alpha   90.00
_cell.angle_beta   90.00
_cell.angle_gamma   90.00
#
_symmetry.space_group_name_H-M   'P 1'
#
loop_
_entity.id
_entity.type
_entity.pdbx_description
1 polymer ?
#
loop_
_entity_poly.entity_id
_entity_poly.type
_entity_poly.pdbx_seq_one_letter_code
_entity_poly.pdbx_strand_id
1 'polypeptide(L)'
;MLDGITYGGFNVIDIQELYRKTGLPVIVVMRSYPDFEKIISALRHFSDWEARWNIIKKAGEIEKLVTGRNGTPIYIQKAGIGAKNAEKIIHLTSIRSNIPEPLRVAHLIATGIILGESRGKA
;
A
#
# COMPACT_ATOMS: atom_id res chain seq x y z
N MET A 1 -1.85 2.00 8.10
CA MET A 1 -2.13 1.28 6.84
C MET A 1 -1.78 2.21 5.69
N LEU A 2 -1.27 1.68 4.58
CA LEU A 2 -0.90 2.42 3.37
C LEU A 2 -1.59 1.79 2.15
N ASP A 3 -1.92 2.57 1.13
CA ASP A 3 -2.51 2.12 -0.15
C ASP A 3 -1.44 1.74 -1.21
N GLY A 4 -0.17 1.82 -0.84
CA GLY A 4 1.00 1.46 -1.62
C GLY A 4 2.27 1.84 -0.87
N ILE A 5 3.44 1.59 -1.48
CA ILE A 5 4.74 2.01 -0.94
C ILE A 5 5.27 3.28 -1.62
N THR A 6 4.54 3.83 -2.59
CA THR A 6 4.92 5.07 -3.29
C THR A 6 3.77 6.08 -3.28
N TYR A 7 4.11 7.35 -3.07
CA TYR A 7 3.16 8.47 -3.06
C TYR A 7 3.62 9.56 -4.04
N GLY A 8 2.67 10.31 -4.60
CA GLY A 8 2.99 11.35 -5.59
C GLY A 8 3.78 10.83 -6.79
N GLY A 9 3.51 9.59 -7.20
CA GLY A 9 4.29 8.87 -8.21
C GLY A 9 5.40 8.03 -7.58
N PHE A 10 6.55 8.65 -7.30
CA PHE A 10 7.79 7.93 -6.96
C PHE A 10 8.39 8.25 -5.59
N ASN A 11 7.66 8.94 -4.71
CA ASN A 11 8.14 9.15 -3.34
C ASN A 11 7.97 7.86 -2.54
N VAL A 12 9.07 7.10 -2.37
CA VAL A 12 9.05 5.75 -1.79
C VAL A 12 9.09 5.83 -0.27
N ILE A 13 8.22 5.07 0.40
CA ILE A 13 8.20 4.92 1.85
C ILE A 13 8.94 3.65 2.27
N ASP A 14 9.95 3.80 3.13
CA ASP A 14 10.56 2.66 3.83
C ASP A 14 9.65 2.23 4.99
N ILE A 15 8.84 1.19 4.75
CA ILE A 15 7.89 0.67 5.74
C ILE A 15 8.58 0.03 6.96
N GLN A 16 9.83 -0.45 6.79
CA GLN A 16 10.61 -1.00 7.89
C GLN A 16 11.10 0.14 8.80
N GLU A 17 11.55 1.25 8.20
CA GLU A 17 11.91 2.45 8.95
C GLU A 17 10.71 3.11 9.62
N LEU A 18 9.57 3.17 8.92
CA LEU A 18 8.33 3.70 9.48
C LEU A 18 7.91 2.90 10.73
N TYR A 19 7.97 1.58 10.68
CA TYR A 19 7.74 0.71 11.85
C TYR A 19 8.73 1.03 12.97
N ARG A 20 10.05 1.08 12.69
CA ARG A 20 11.07 1.37 13.71
C ARG A 20 10.89 2.73 14.38
N LYS A 21 10.52 3.77 13.62
CA LYS A 21 10.37 5.14 14.12
C LYS A 21 9.09 5.35 14.93
N THR A 22 8.01 4.70 14.52
CA THR A 22 6.69 4.90 15.15
C THR A 22 6.39 3.88 16.24
N GLY A 23 7.06 2.73 16.23
CA GLY A 23 6.70 1.57 17.05
C GLY A 23 5.38 0.92 16.65
N LEU A 24 4.72 1.41 15.58
CA LEU A 24 3.41 0.94 15.14
C LEU A 24 3.56 0.03 13.92
N PRO A 25 2.90 -1.14 13.90
CA PRO A 25 2.94 -2.02 12.75
C PRO A 25 2.39 -1.36 11.48
N VAL A 26 3.01 -1.68 10.35
CA VAL A 26 2.64 -1.14 9.04
C VAL A 26 2.08 -2.26 8.19
N ILE A 27 0.93 -1.98 7.56
CA ILE A 27 0.30 -2.85 6.56
C ILE A 27 0.11 -2.00 5.31
N VAL A 28 0.68 -2.44 4.20
CA VAL A 28 0.47 -1.89 2.86
C VAL A 28 -0.56 -2.76 2.17
N VAL A 29 -1.54 -2.15 1.51
CA VAL A 29 -2.62 -2.84 0.80
C VAL A 29 -2.67 -2.36 -0.64
N MET A 30 -2.56 -3.29 -1.58
CA MET A 30 -2.54 -3.03 -3.02
C MET A 30 -3.67 -3.82 -3.70
N ARG A 31 -4.36 -3.17 -4.65
CA ARG A 31 -5.44 -3.81 -5.44
C ARG A 31 -4.93 -4.75 -6.52
N SER A 32 -3.69 -4.58 -6.94
CA SER A 32 -3.07 -5.33 -8.02
C SER A 32 -1.61 -5.57 -7.69
N TYR A 33 -1.06 -6.67 -8.21
CA TYR A 33 0.36 -6.96 -8.02
C TYR A 33 1.20 -5.90 -8.74
N PRO A 34 2.23 -5.33 -8.10
CA PRO A 34 3.04 -4.29 -8.70
C PRO A 34 3.87 -4.84 -9.88
N ASP A 35 3.92 -4.07 -10.96
CA ASP A 35 4.78 -4.35 -12.11
C ASP A 35 6.18 -3.81 -11.84
N PHE A 36 7.05 -4.67 -11.30
CA PHE A 36 8.41 -4.30 -10.92
C PHE A 36 9.27 -3.84 -12.11
N GLU A 37 9.04 -4.36 -13.31
CA GLU A 37 9.77 -3.94 -14.52
C GLU A 37 9.41 -2.51 -14.91
N LYS A 38 8.11 -2.17 -14.90
CA LYS A 38 7.68 -0.79 -15.12
C LYS A 38 8.16 0.15 -14.02
N ILE A 39 8.12 -0.29 -12.76
CA ILE A 39 8.58 0.52 -11.62
C ILE A 39 10.07 0.83 -11.76
N ILE A 40 10.94 -0.17 -12.00
CA ILE A 40 12.38 0.09 -12.13
C ILE A 40 12.71 0.93 -13.36
N SER A 41 12.01 0.70 -14.48
CA SER A 41 12.15 1.51 -15.69
C SER A 41 11.83 2.98 -15.43
N ALA A 42 10.73 3.25 -14.73
CA ALA A 42 10.35 4.61 -14.39
C ALA A 42 11.29 5.24 -13.36
N LEU A 43 11.75 4.48 -12.35
CA LEU A 43 12.71 4.95 -11.36
C LEU A 43 14.05 5.39 -11.97
N ARG A 44 14.53 4.74 -13.03
CA ARG A 44 15.82 5.10 -13.67
C ARG A 44 15.90 6.53 -14.22
N HIS A 45 14.79 7.26 -14.31
CA HIS A 45 14.78 8.68 -14.67
C HIS A 45 15.21 9.60 -13.52
N PHE A 46 15.33 9.08 -12.29
CA PHE A 46 15.75 9.84 -11.12
C PHE A 46 17.24 9.61 -10.83
N SER A 47 17.94 10.64 -10.38
CA SER A 47 19.37 10.52 -10.01
C SER A 47 19.60 9.60 -8.80
N ASP A 48 18.61 9.47 -7.92
CA ASP A 48 18.63 8.66 -6.68
C ASP A 48 17.89 7.31 -6.83
N TRP A 49 17.70 6.83 -8.06
CA TRP A 49 16.88 5.65 -8.36
C TRP A 49 17.32 4.38 -7.61
N GLU A 50 18.62 4.18 -7.42
CA GLU A 50 19.17 3.02 -6.71
C GLU A 50 18.74 3.00 -5.25
N ALA A 51 18.74 4.16 -4.60
CA ALA A 51 18.29 4.31 -3.22
C ALA A 51 16.80 3.99 -3.11
N ARG A 52 15.98 4.54 -4.01
CA ARG A 52 14.53 4.25 -4.08
C ARG A 52 14.27 2.76 -4.32
N TRP A 53 15.01 2.14 -5.23
CA TRP A 53 14.88 0.72 -5.54
C TRP A 53 15.25 -0.17 -4.36
N ASN A 54 16.29 0.21 -3.61
CA ASN A 54 16.69 -0.51 -2.39
C ASN A 54 15.60 -0.47 -1.32
N ILE A 55 14.90 0.66 -1.16
CA ILE A 55 13.75 0.77 -0.26
C ILE A 55 12.61 -0.17 -0.70
N ILE A 56 12.28 -0.20 -1.99
CA ILE A 56 11.23 -1.08 -2.52
C ILE A 56 11.55 -2.55 -2.25
N LYS A 57 12.78 -2.99 -2.50
CA LYS A 57 13.22 -4.37 -2.19
C LYS A 57 13.13 -4.68 -0.69
N LYS A 58 13.45 -3.71 0.16
CA LYS A 58 13.42 -3.85 1.63
C LYS A 58 12.00 -3.95 2.19
N ALA A 59 10.98 -3.54 1.44
CA ALA A 59 9.58 -3.65 1.87
C ALA A 59 9.14 -5.12 2.08
N GLY A 60 9.88 -6.09 1.53
CA GLY A 60 9.67 -7.51 1.79
C GLY A 60 8.68 -8.17 0.85
N GLU A 61 8.31 -9.41 1.18
CA GLU A 61 7.44 -10.25 0.35
C GLU A 61 6.03 -9.68 0.20
N ILE A 62 5.48 -9.84 -1.00
CA ILE A 62 4.10 -9.47 -1.32
C ILE A 62 3.23 -10.71 -1.14
N GLU A 63 2.38 -10.68 -0.12
CA GLU A 63 1.45 -11.78 0.17
C GLU A 63 0.11 -11.51 -0.52
N LYS A 64 -0.46 -12.55 -1.15
CA LYS A 64 -1.79 -12.47 -1.78
C LYS A 64 -2.86 -12.83 -0.75
N LEU A 65 -3.82 -11.93 -0.54
CA LEU A 65 -4.94 -12.14 0.37
C LEU A 65 -6.26 -12.20 -0.41
N VAL A 66 -7.04 -13.26 -0.21
CA VAL A 66 -8.39 -13.36 -0.78
C VAL A 66 -9.39 -12.94 0.29
N THR A 67 -9.98 -11.75 0.13
CA THR A 67 -11.04 -11.28 1.03
C THR A 67 -12.37 -11.92 0.63
N GLY A 68 -13.10 -12.49 1.59
CA GLY A 68 -14.25 -13.36 1.33
C GLY A 68 -15.50 -12.75 0.68
N ARG A 69 -15.56 -11.43 0.42
CA ARG A 69 -16.81 -10.79 -0.06
C ARG A 69 -16.99 -10.77 -1.58
N ASN A 70 -15.93 -10.52 -2.36
CA ASN A 70 -16.03 -10.34 -3.82
C ASN A 70 -15.08 -11.25 -4.62
N GLY A 71 -14.34 -12.15 -3.97
CA GLY A 71 -13.37 -13.05 -4.62
C GLY A 71 -12.14 -12.36 -5.24
N THR A 72 -12.15 -11.03 -5.37
CA THR A 72 -11.02 -10.26 -5.89
C THR A 72 -9.88 -10.22 -4.86
N PRO A 73 -8.70 -10.76 -5.18
CA PRO A 73 -7.58 -10.72 -4.26
C PRO A 73 -7.06 -9.29 -4.10
N ILE A 74 -6.51 -9.02 -2.92
CA ILE A 74 -5.62 -7.89 -2.67
C ILE A 74 -4.22 -8.43 -2.39
N TYR A 75 -3.24 -7.56 -2.45
CA TYR A 75 -1.85 -7.88 -2.18
C TYR A 75 -1.36 -7.02 -1.03
N ILE A 76 -0.58 -7.61 -0.13
CA ILE A 76 -0.15 -6.93 1.08
C ILE A 76 1.35 -7.03 1.28
N GLN A 77 1.92 -5.98 1.87
CA GLN A 77 3.24 -6.02 2.49
C GLN A 77 3.10 -5.55 3.94
N LYS A 78 4.03 -5.96 4.79
CA LYS A 78 3.93 -5.68 6.22
C LYS A 78 5.27 -5.51 6.91
N ALA A 79 5.26 -4.69 7.96
CA ALA A 79 6.38 -4.52 8.87
C ALA A 79 5.87 -4.54 10.32
N GLY A 80 6.57 -5.28 11.20
CA GLY A 80 6.22 -5.36 12.62
C GLY A 80 4.94 -6.15 12.95
N ILE A 81 4.40 -6.94 12.02
CA ILE A 81 3.19 -7.75 12.24
C ILE A 81 3.25 -9.09 11.47
N GLY A 82 2.64 -10.13 12.03
CA GLY A 82 2.48 -11.43 11.38
C GLY A 82 1.31 -11.47 10.40
N ALA A 83 1.36 -12.38 9.41
CA ALA A 83 0.37 -12.51 8.35
C ALA A 83 -1.07 -12.67 8.86
N LYS A 84 -1.30 -13.59 9.80
CA LYS A 84 -2.63 -13.84 10.38
C LYS A 84 -3.24 -12.60 11.05
N ASN A 85 -2.42 -11.81 11.75
CA ASN A 85 -2.90 -10.60 12.42
C ASN A 85 -3.18 -9.48 11.41
N ALA A 86 -2.33 -9.32 10.39
CA ALA A 86 -2.56 -8.38 9.31
C ALA A 86 -3.85 -8.70 8.55
N GLU A 87 -4.05 -9.97 8.19
CA GLU A 87 -5.28 -10.48 7.56
C GLU A 87 -6.52 -10.19 8.41
N LYS A 88 -6.46 -10.45 9.72
CA LYS A 88 -7.57 -10.17 10.64
C LYS A 88 -7.90 -8.68 10.68
N ILE A 89 -6.90 -7.80 10.78
CA ILE A 89 -7.10 -6.34 10.78
C ILE A 89 -7.73 -5.88 9.48
N ILE A 90 -7.25 -6.38 8.34
CA ILE A 90 -7.82 -6.04 7.03
C ILE A 90 -9.28 -6.49 6.96
N HIS A 91 -9.59 -7.73 7.34
CA HIS A 91 -10.98 -8.22 7.33
C HIS A 91 -11.90 -7.42 8.24
N LEU A 92 -11.45 -7.03 9.44
CA LEU A 92 -12.23 -6.23 10.38
C LEU A 92 -12.48 -4.81 9.88
N THR A 93 -11.54 -4.25 9.12
CA THR A 93 -11.62 -2.86 8.63
C THR A 93 -12.17 -2.73 7.22
N SER A 94 -12.36 -3.84 6.50
CA SER A 94 -12.94 -3.89 5.15
C SER A 94 -14.44 -4.21 5.22
N ILE A 95 -15.29 -3.17 5.27
CA ILE A 95 -16.74 -3.33 5.46
C ILE A 95 -17.46 -3.45 4.11
N ARG A 96 -17.33 -2.48 3.21
CA ARG A 96 -18.09 -2.45 1.94
C ARG A 96 -17.28 -2.85 0.72
N SER A 97 -15.97 -3.02 0.86
CA SER A 97 -15.07 -3.42 -0.22
C SER A 97 -13.96 -4.35 0.29
N ASN A 98 -13.07 -4.79 -0.60
CA ASN A 98 -11.86 -5.52 -0.22
C ASN A 98 -10.73 -4.61 0.30
N ILE A 99 -10.88 -3.29 0.17
CA ILE A 99 -9.96 -2.30 0.73
C ILE A 99 -10.47 -1.81 2.09
N PRO A 100 -9.58 -1.70 3.10
CA PRO A 100 -9.92 -1.13 4.41
C PRO A 100 -10.60 0.23 4.31
N GLU A 101 -11.70 0.42 5.04
CA GLU A 101 -12.44 1.69 5.10
C GLU A 101 -11.55 2.90 5.46
N PRO A 102 -10.55 2.80 6.37
CA PRO A 102 -9.65 3.92 6.62
C PRO A 102 -8.87 4.39 5.39
N LEU A 103 -8.47 3.46 4.50
CA LEU A 103 -7.80 3.82 3.25
C LEU A 103 -8.77 4.44 2.25
N ARG A 104 -10.01 3.92 2.18
CA ARG A 104 -11.06 4.48 1.33
C ARG A 104 -11.38 5.92 1.72
N VAL A 105 -11.56 6.18 3.02
CA VAL A 105 -11.84 7.52 3.55
C VAL A 105 -10.68 8.46 3.26
N ALA A 106 -9.43 8.03 3.47
CA ALA A 106 -8.25 8.82 3.13
C ALA A 106 -8.21 9.18 1.63
N HIS A 107 -8.53 8.22 0.75
CA HIS A 107 -8.61 8.47 -0.69
C HIS A 107 -9.70 9.49 -1.06
N LEU A 108 -10.91 9.36 -0.49
CA LEU A 108 -12.01 10.29 -0.73
C LEU A 108 -11.65 11.72 -0.29
N ILE A 109 -11.01 11.87 0.87
CA ILE A 109 -10.56 13.19 1.36
C ILE A 109 -9.48 13.76 0.45
N ALA A 110 -8.44 12.99 0.14
CA ALA A 110 -7.32 13.45 -0.69
C ALA A 110 -7.79 13.88 -2.09
N THR A 111 -8.65 13.07 -2.73
CA THR A 111 -9.20 13.41 -4.05
C THR A 111 -10.15 14.58 -4.01
N GLY A 112 -11.00 14.69 -2.98
CA GLY A 112 -11.86 15.85 -2.79
C GLY A 112 -11.09 17.16 -2.63
N ILE A 113 -9.96 17.13 -1.91
CA ILE A 113 -9.08 18.30 -1.75
C ILE A 113 -8.41 18.69 -3.07
N ILE A 114 -7.89 17.72 -3.83
CA ILE A 114 -7.07 17.99 -5.03
C ILE A 114 -7.91 18.26 -6.28
N LEU A 115 -9.01 17.52 -6.47
CA LEU A 115 -9.81 17.56 -7.70
C LEU A 115 -11.13 18.33 -7.54
N GLY A 116 -11.50 18.72 -6.31
CA GLY A 116 -12.79 19.33 -6.00
C GLY A 116 -13.98 18.35 -5.98
N GLU A 117 -13.78 17.13 -6.48
CA GLU A 117 -14.77 16.05 -6.48
C GLU A 117 -14.10 14.68 -6.44
N SER A 118 -14.79 13.68 -5.90
CA SER A 118 -14.34 12.29 -5.91
C SER A 118 -15.01 11.52 -7.06
N ARG A 119 -14.22 11.05 -8.02
CA ARG A 119 -14.70 10.27 -9.18
C ARG A 119 -14.60 8.75 -8.97
N GLY A 120 -15.30 8.22 -7.96
CA GLY A 120 -15.39 6.78 -7.70
C GLY A 120 -14.02 6.07 -7.56
N LYS A 121 -14.00 4.73 -7.58
CA LYS A 121 -12.79 3.88 -7.49
C LYS A 121 -11.97 3.92 -6.18
N ALA A 122 -12.46 4.61 -5.15
CA ALA A 122 -11.94 4.50 -3.77
C ALA A 122 -11.94 3.05 -3.28
#